data_AF-A0A2V6J3G9-F1
#
_entry.id   AF-A0A2V6J3G9-F1
#
_cell.length_a   1.000
_cell.length_b   1.000
_cell.length_c   1.000
_cell.angle_alpha   90.00
_cell.angle_beta   90.00
_cell.angle_gamma   90.00
#
_symmetry.space_group_name_H-M   'P 1'
#
loop_
_entity.id
_entity.type
_entity.pdbx_description
1 polymer ?
#
loop_
_entity_poly.entity_id
_entity_poly.type
_entity_poly.pdbx_seq_one_letter_code
_entity_poly.pdbx_strand_id
1 'polypeptide(L)'
;MTTRFVVRVFVGLLCAPVALLVAQEHPRAPQQSQSQQLPQTRTGAPQAAMTEATMSDVSDGLKRFIGSYSTKSADKKFHMPYNRKDLALDLIKVHDDRFSSLGGDKYFACVDMRGTDGKIYDIDFFMVLRPGKLSVTETSVHKINSKPLYNWKEEKGVWKKVRVS
;
A
#
# COMPACT_ATOMS: atom_id res chain seq x y z
N MET A 1 -47.09 10.08 -49.65
CA MET A 1 -46.14 9.32 -48.80
C MET A 1 -45.87 10.15 -47.55
N THR A 2 -46.50 9.80 -46.42
CA THR A 2 -46.36 10.51 -45.14
C THR A 2 -45.41 9.75 -44.24
N THR A 3 -44.21 10.29 -44.02
CA THR A 3 -43.21 9.72 -43.09
C THR A 3 -43.32 10.43 -41.75
N ARG A 4 -43.71 9.69 -40.70
CA ARG A 4 -43.72 10.14 -39.31
C ARG A 4 -42.34 9.87 -38.69
N PHE A 5 -41.66 10.90 -38.21
CA PHE A 5 -40.46 10.74 -37.39
C PHE A 5 -40.85 10.64 -35.90
N VAL A 6 -40.56 9.49 -35.29
CA VAL A 6 -40.71 9.26 -33.86
C VAL A 6 -39.41 9.68 -33.17
N VAL A 7 -39.44 10.73 -32.37
CA VAL A 7 -38.33 11.11 -31.49
C VAL A 7 -38.39 10.24 -30.24
N ARG A 8 -37.40 9.35 -30.07
CA ARG A 8 -37.19 8.61 -28.82
C ARG A 8 -36.25 9.41 -27.92
N VAL A 9 -36.77 9.95 -26.83
CA VAL A 9 -35.98 10.55 -25.75
C VAL A 9 -35.42 9.42 -24.89
N PHE A 10 -34.10 9.21 -24.95
CA PHE A 10 -33.40 8.33 -24.00
C PHE A 10 -33.03 9.16 -22.77
N VAL A 11 -33.73 8.93 -21.65
CA VAL A 11 -33.31 9.42 -20.34
C VAL A 11 -32.18 8.51 -19.85
N GLY A 12 -30.93 8.97 -20.01
CA GLY A 12 -29.77 8.30 -19.46
C GLY A 12 -29.72 8.48 -17.94
N LEU A 13 -30.08 7.45 -17.19
CA LEU A 13 -29.86 7.40 -15.75
C LEU A 13 -28.35 7.22 -15.49
N LEU A 14 -27.66 8.33 -15.21
CA LEU A 14 -26.26 8.34 -14.78
C LEU A 14 -26.18 7.81 -13.34
N CYS A 15 -26.06 6.49 -13.16
CA CYS A 15 -25.59 5.90 -11.92
C CYS A 15 -24.10 6.23 -11.74
N ALA A 16 -23.80 7.31 -11.05
CA ALA A 16 -22.44 7.55 -10.57
C ALA A 16 -22.08 6.46 -9.55
N PRO A 17 -20.96 5.72 -9.72
CA PRO A 17 -20.55 4.71 -8.74
C PRO A 17 -20.12 5.44 -7.47
N VAL A 18 -20.92 5.33 -6.42
CA VAL A 18 -20.49 5.70 -5.07
C VAL A 18 -19.42 4.68 -4.67
N ALA A 19 -18.15 5.09 -4.69
CA ALA A 19 -17.07 4.28 -4.14
C ALA A 19 -17.32 4.12 -2.64
N LEU A 20 -17.84 2.96 -2.21
CA LEU A 20 -17.89 2.63 -0.79
C LEU A 20 -16.45 2.52 -0.27
N LEU A 21 -16.09 3.39 0.67
CA LEU A 21 -14.83 3.36 1.40
C LEU A 21 -14.87 2.22 2.43
N VAL A 22 -14.68 1.00 1.96
CA VAL A 22 -14.58 -0.21 2.80
C VAL A 22 -13.20 -0.26 3.45
N ALA A 23 -13.13 -0.75 4.69
CA ALA A 23 -11.86 -1.07 5.34
C ALA A 23 -11.13 -2.17 4.53
N GLN A 24 -9.82 -2.02 4.38
CA GLN A 24 -8.97 -2.88 3.56
C GLN A 24 -7.70 -3.27 4.32
N GLU A 25 -7.04 -4.34 3.88
CA GLU A 25 -5.89 -4.90 4.59
C GLU A 25 -4.66 -4.00 4.54
N HIS A 26 -4.50 -3.18 3.50
CA HIS A 26 -3.38 -2.25 3.38
C HIS A 26 -3.77 -0.97 2.63
N PRO A 27 -3.07 0.16 2.85
CA PRO A 27 -3.24 1.37 2.06
C PRO A 27 -3.04 1.09 0.58
N ARG A 28 -3.96 1.59 -0.26
CA ARG A 28 -3.94 1.36 -1.70
C ARG A 28 -4.69 2.48 -2.41
N ALA A 29 -4.12 3.04 -3.48
CA ALA A 29 -4.78 4.14 -4.19
C ALA A 29 -6.21 3.76 -4.62
N PRO A 30 -7.19 4.70 -4.61
CA PRO A 30 -8.61 4.43 -4.88
C PRO A 30 -8.94 3.71 -6.21
N GLN A 31 -8.00 3.63 -7.15
CA GLN A 31 -8.16 2.90 -8.42
C GLN A 31 -7.37 1.60 -8.54
N GLN A 32 -6.56 1.22 -7.56
CA GLN A 32 -5.86 -0.07 -7.60
C GLN A 32 -6.76 -1.25 -7.14
N SER A 33 -8.08 -1.07 -7.06
CA SER A 33 -9.07 -2.08 -6.71
C SER A 33 -8.94 -3.33 -7.58
N GLN A 34 -8.40 -4.41 -6.99
CA GLN A 34 -8.45 -5.86 -7.31
C GLN A 34 -8.51 -6.40 -8.76
N SER A 35 -8.37 -5.58 -9.81
CA SER A 35 -8.44 -6.01 -11.20
C SER A 35 -7.19 -5.61 -11.96
N GLN A 36 -6.04 -6.20 -11.60
CA GLN A 36 -4.89 -6.28 -12.50
C GLN A 36 -4.84 -7.64 -13.22
N GLN A 37 -5.99 -8.09 -13.70
CA GLN A 37 -6.02 -8.91 -14.91
C GLN A 37 -6.38 -7.96 -16.06
N LEU A 38 -5.37 -7.58 -16.84
CA LEU A 38 -5.44 -6.69 -18.01
C LEU A 38 -6.64 -7.06 -18.92
N PRO A 39 -7.36 -6.08 -19.53
CA PRO A 39 -6.96 -5.52 -20.83
C PRO A 39 -7.06 -3.97 -20.93
N GLN A 40 -6.38 -3.45 -21.96
CA GLN A 40 -6.10 -2.05 -22.30
C GLN A 40 -7.31 -1.18 -22.71
N THR A 41 -7.02 0.12 -22.89
CA THR A 41 -7.76 1.22 -23.56
C THR A 41 -8.82 2.00 -22.77
N ARG A 42 -8.43 3.19 -22.30
CA ARG A 42 -9.05 4.48 -22.67
C ARG A 42 -8.22 5.67 -22.17
N THR A 43 -8.05 6.63 -23.08
CA THR A 43 -7.28 7.87 -22.99
C THR A 43 -7.89 8.83 -21.95
N GLY A 44 -7.11 9.25 -20.95
CA GLY A 44 -7.51 10.32 -20.01
C GLY A 44 -6.57 10.50 -18.80
N ALA A 45 -5.68 11.50 -18.88
CA ALA A 45 -4.78 12.04 -17.84
C ALA A 45 -3.63 11.14 -17.34
N PRO A 46 -2.44 11.69 -16.99
CA PRO A 46 -1.27 10.93 -16.54
C PRO A 46 -1.48 10.51 -15.08
N GLN A 47 -2.37 9.54 -14.90
CA GLN A 47 -2.48 8.81 -13.66
C GLN A 47 -1.24 7.94 -13.59
N ALA A 48 -0.30 8.30 -12.71
CA ALA A 48 1.01 7.67 -12.65
C ALA A 48 0.86 6.15 -12.45
N ALA A 49 0.83 5.41 -13.55
CA ALA A 49 1.12 4.00 -13.58
C ALA A 49 2.49 3.91 -12.92
N MET A 50 2.53 3.35 -11.72
CA MET A 50 3.80 2.97 -11.14
C MET A 50 4.52 2.12 -12.16
N THR A 51 5.70 2.57 -12.56
CA THR A 51 6.54 1.74 -13.40
C THR A 51 7.12 0.62 -12.55
N GLU A 52 7.37 -0.53 -13.18
CA GLU A 52 8.08 -1.65 -12.56
C GLU A 52 9.45 -1.19 -12.02
N ALA A 53 10.13 -0.28 -12.73
CA ALA A 53 11.37 0.34 -12.28
C ALA A 53 11.19 1.09 -10.94
N THR A 54 10.13 1.90 -10.80
CA THR A 54 9.83 2.61 -9.54
C THR A 54 9.52 1.63 -8.40
N MET A 55 8.80 0.54 -8.67
CA MET A 55 8.54 -0.48 -7.66
C MET A 55 9.84 -1.15 -7.20
N SER A 56 10.70 -1.54 -8.15
CA SER A 56 12.01 -2.12 -7.87
C SER A 56 12.87 -1.17 -7.03
N ASP A 57 12.97 0.10 -7.43
CA ASP A 57 13.77 1.11 -6.73
C ASP A 57 13.31 1.30 -5.28
N VAL A 58 12.00 1.30 -5.02
CA VAL A 58 11.47 1.43 -3.67
C VAL A 58 11.67 0.15 -2.86
N SER A 59 11.41 -1.03 -3.44
CA SER A 59 11.62 -2.32 -2.78
C SER A 59 13.09 -2.50 -2.39
N ASP A 60 14.02 -2.19 -3.30
CA ASP A 60 15.46 -2.26 -3.06
C ASP A 60 15.92 -1.17 -2.10
N GLY A 61 15.38 0.04 -2.22
CA GLY A 61 15.58 1.10 -1.24
C GLY A 61 15.19 0.67 0.17
N LEU A 62 14.07 -0.02 0.33
CA LEU A 62 13.57 -0.50 1.63
C LEU A 62 14.44 -1.62 2.19
N LYS A 63 14.81 -2.61 1.36
CA LYS A 63 15.76 -3.67 1.75
C LYS A 63 17.09 -3.07 2.20
N ARG A 64 17.62 -2.08 1.46
CA ARG A 64 18.85 -1.36 1.83
C ARG A 64 18.70 -0.57 3.12
N PHE A 65 17.56 0.09 3.34
CA PHE A 65 17.26 0.79 4.58
C PHE A 65 17.29 -0.18 5.77
N ILE A 66 16.54 -1.28 5.68
CA ILE A 66 16.49 -2.31 6.73
C ILE A 66 17.89 -2.88 6.99
N GLY A 67 18.59 -3.33 5.95
CA GLY A 67 19.94 -3.89 6.06
C GLY A 67 20.96 -2.92 6.66
N SER A 68 20.91 -1.64 6.26
CA SER A 68 21.79 -0.59 6.83
C SER A 68 21.48 -0.31 8.29
N TYR A 69 20.19 -0.33 8.67
CA TYR A 69 19.77 -0.15 10.05
C TYR A 69 20.23 -1.33 10.91
N SER A 70 19.98 -2.56 10.45
CA SER A 70 20.44 -3.79 11.09
C SER A 70 21.95 -3.85 11.25
N THR A 71 22.71 -3.49 10.22
CA THR A 71 24.19 -3.55 10.28
C THR A 71 24.77 -2.64 11.36
N LYS A 72 24.07 -1.55 11.71
CA LYS A 72 24.45 -0.60 12.76
C LYS A 72 24.07 -1.06 14.17
N SER A 73 23.15 -2.03 14.30
CA SER A 73 22.85 -2.62 15.61
C SER A 73 23.95 -3.61 16.03
N ALA A 74 24.05 -3.84 17.35
CA ALA A 74 25.02 -4.75 17.93
C ALA A 74 24.73 -6.22 17.56
N ASP A 75 23.45 -6.59 17.50
CA ASP A 75 22.96 -7.95 17.22
C ASP A 75 22.62 -8.21 15.74
N LYS A 76 22.87 -7.21 14.87
CA LYS A 76 22.58 -7.24 13.43
C LYS A 76 21.10 -7.38 13.07
N LYS A 77 20.20 -6.82 13.90
CA LYS A 77 18.75 -6.86 13.72
C LYS A 77 18.12 -5.48 13.51
N PHE A 78 16.96 -5.48 12.87
CA PHE A 78 16.14 -4.28 12.77
C PHE A 78 15.40 -4.07 14.08
N HIS A 79 15.62 -2.92 14.73
CA HIS A 79 14.98 -2.59 16.00
C HIS A 79 13.82 -1.62 15.82
N MET A 80 12.67 -1.93 16.41
CA MET A 80 11.55 -1.00 16.48
C MET A 80 10.76 -1.11 17.79
N PRO A 81 10.28 0.02 18.34
CA PRO A 81 9.44 0.00 19.53
C PRO A 81 8.05 -0.59 19.20
N TYR A 82 7.57 -1.46 20.08
CA TYR A 82 6.21 -1.99 20.04
C TYR A 82 5.74 -2.39 21.45
N ASN A 83 4.60 -1.89 21.89
CA ASN A 83 4.00 -2.23 23.20
C ASN A 83 4.98 -2.13 24.38
N ARG A 84 5.75 -1.03 24.45
CA ARG A 84 6.80 -0.78 25.46
C ARG A 84 7.96 -1.78 25.45
N LYS A 85 8.09 -2.54 24.37
CA LYS A 85 9.23 -3.42 24.09
C LYS A 85 9.99 -2.88 22.90
N ASP A 86 11.24 -3.29 22.80
CA ASP A 86 12.04 -3.13 21.59
C ASP A 86 12.07 -4.47 20.86
N LEU A 87 11.49 -4.53 19.67
CA LEU A 87 11.48 -5.73 18.85
C LEU A 87 12.79 -5.79 18.08
N ALA A 88 13.55 -6.87 18.24
CA ALA A 88 14.70 -7.20 17.40
C ALA A 88 14.24 -8.15 16.30
N LEU A 89 14.34 -7.71 15.05
CA LEU A 89 13.67 -8.31 13.90
C LEU A 89 14.65 -8.69 12.78
N ASP A 90 14.53 -9.91 12.26
CA ASP A 90 15.20 -10.37 11.04
C ASP A 90 14.26 -10.24 9.84
N LEU A 91 14.74 -9.67 8.73
CA LEU A 91 13.99 -9.56 7.49
C LEU A 91 13.73 -10.97 6.90
N ILE A 92 12.47 -11.28 6.60
CA ILE A 92 12.11 -12.47 5.83
C ILE A 92 11.83 -12.10 4.38
N LYS A 93 10.89 -11.17 4.16
CA LYS A 93 10.40 -10.85 2.82
C LYS A 93 9.77 -9.45 2.76
N VAL A 94 10.01 -8.73 1.68
CA VAL A 94 9.20 -7.56 1.28
C VAL A 94 8.10 -8.05 0.35
N HIS A 95 6.83 -7.75 0.64
CA HIS A 95 5.71 -8.14 -0.22
C HIS A 95 5.52 -7.13 -1.34
N ASP A 96 6.11 -7.42 -2.50
CA ASP A 96 5.98 -6.56 -3.69
C ASP A 96 4.52 -6.48 -4.18
N ASP A 97 3.69 -7.50 -3.93
CA ASP A 97 2.25 -7.53 -4.25
C ASP A 97 1.40 -6.60 -3.36
N ARG A 98 1.90 -6.29 -2.16
CA ARG A 98 1.27 -5.37 -1.20
C ARG A 98 1.87 -3.96 -1.24
N PHE A 99 2.69 -3.70 -2.24
CA PHE A 99 3.24 -2.38 -2.50
C PHE A 99 2.16 -1.43 -3.06
N SER A 100 2.18 -0.16 -2.64
CA SER A 100 1.17 0.82 -3.10
C SER A 100 1.71 2.25 -3.16
N SER A 101 1.23 3.02 -4.15
CA SER A 101 1.55 4.44 -4.32
C SER A 101 0.43 5.15 -3.62
N LEU A 102 0.78 6.04 -2.72
CA LEU A 102 -0.20 6.87 -2.05
C LEU A 102 -0.27 8.28 -2.68
N GLY A 103 0.42 8.49 -3.81
CA GLY A 103 0.54 9.77 -4.50
C GLY A 103 1.58 10.71 -3.86
N GLY A 104 2.02 11.73 -4.60
CA GLY A 104 2.94 12.76 -4.10
C GLY A 104 4.23 12.18 -3.50
N ASP A 105 4.86 11.25 -4.23
CA ASP A 105 6.08 10.54 -3.84
C ASP A 105 5.98 9.66 -2.59
N LYS A 106 4.75 9.40 -2.11
CA LYS A 106 4.50 8.54 -0.95
C LYS A 106 4.23 7.11 -1.39
N TYR A 107 4.79 6.17 -0.63
CA TYR A 107 4.71 4.75 -0.90
C TYR A 107 4.41 3.98 0.40
N PHE A 108 3.83 2.80 0.22
CA PHE A 108 3.54 1.85 1.28
C PHE A 108 4.07 0.47 0.91
N ALA A 109 4.64 -0.25 1.87
CA ALA A 109 5.00 -1.66 1.76
C ALA A 109 4.73 -2.40 3.06
N CYS A 110 4.37 -3.68 2.97
CA CYS A 110 4.28 -4.60 4.09
C CYS A 110 5.47 -5.57 4.04
N VAL A 111 6.12 -5.82 5.16
CA VAL A 111 7.34 -6.62 5.26
C VAL A 111 7.19 -7.68 6.34
N ASP A 112 7.45 -8.93 5.98
CA ASP A 112 7.51 -10.03 6.95
C ASP A 112 8.85 -10.01 7.67
N MET A 113 8.80 -10.08 8.99
CA MET A 113 9.96 -10.09 9.86
C MET A 113 9.83 -11.15 10.96
N ARG A 114 10.95 -11.79 11.33
CA ARG A 114 11.01 -12.73 12.44
C ARG A 114 11.51 -12.04 13.70
N GLY A 115 10.75 -12.10 14.78
CA GLY A 115 11.24 -11.68 16.09
C GLY A 115 12.07 -12.75 16.78
N THR A 116 12.93 -12.32 17.70
CA THR A 116 13.69 -13.21 18.59
C THR A 116 12.79 -14.06 19.51
N ASP A 117 11.53 -13.66 19.68
CA ASP A 117 10.50 -14.44 20.38
C ASP A 117 9.85 -15.53 19.50
N GLY A 118 10.37 -15.75 18.30
CA GLY A 118 9.92 -16.78 17.37
C GLY A 118 8.65 -16.42 16.58
N LYS A 119 8.07 -15.23 16.80
CA LYS A 119 6.87 -14.80 16.08
C LYS A 119 7.21 -14.17 14.75
N ILE A 120 6.26 -14.24 13.83
CA ILE A 120 6.30 -13.51 12.57
C ILE A 120 5.50 -12.22 12.73
N TYR A 121 6.11 -11.11 12.35
CA TYR A 121 5.53 -9.78 12.37
C TYR A 121 5.43 -9.28 10.93
N ASP A 122 4.23 -8.89 10.52
CA ASP A 122 4.03 -8.12 9.29
C ASP A 122 4.17 -6.64 9.70
N ILE A 123 5.20 -5.96 9.22
CA ILE A 123 5.48 -4.56 9.52
C ILE A 123 5.11 -3.69 8.32
N ASP A 124 4.23 -2.72 8.56
CA ASP A 124 3.86 -1.70 7.60
C ASP A 124 4.93 -0.61 7.58
N PHE A 125 5.40 -0.24 6.39
CA PHE A 125 6.35 0.84 6.14
C PHE A 125 5.70 1.90 5.24
N PHE A 126 5.58 3.12 5.77
CA PHE A 126 5.31 4.31 4.95
C PHE A 126 6.62 4.97 4.57
N MET A 127 6.71 5.37 3.31
CA MET A 127 7.94 5.86 2.72
C MET A 127 7.69 7.07 1.84
N VAL A 128 8.72 7.90 1.70
CA VAL A 128 8.81 8.93 0.67
C VAL A 128 10.02 8.66 -0.20
N LEU A 129 9.83 8.63 -1.51
CA LEU A 129 10.93 8.52 -2.47
C LEU A 129 11.21 9.89 -3.10
N ARG A 130 12.32 10.51 -2.74
CA ARG A 130 12.88 11.64 -3.49
C ARG A 130 13.93 11.12 -4.48
N PRO A 131 14.32 11.90 -5.51
CA PRO A 131 15.34 11.46 -6.46
C PRO A 131 16.57 10.84 -5.78
N GLY A 132 16.80 9.55 -6.02
CA GLY A 132 17.91 8.77 -5.45
C GLY A 132 17.86 8.51 -3.93
N LYS A 133 16.78 8.88 -3.23
CA LYS A 133 16.69 8.75 -1.76
C LYS A 133 15.30 8.30 -1.29
N LEU A 134 15.25 7.06 -0.80
CA LEU A 134 14.13 6.55 -0.01
C LEU A 134 14.26 6.98 1.45
N SER A 135 13.17 7.42 2.07
CA SER A 135 13.09 7.69 3.52
C SER A 135 11.85 7.03 4.10
N VAL A 136 12.03 6.22 5.14
CA VAL A 136 10.92 5.66 5.93
C VAL A 136 10.39 6.74 6.87
N THR A 137 9.07 6.97 6.84
CA THR A 137 8.40 8.00 7.63
C THR A 137 7.59 7.44 8.79
N GLU A 138 7.07 6.23 8.65
CA GLU A 138 6.35 5.54 9.72
C GLU A 138 6.57 4.03 9.59
N THR A 139 6.67 3.35 10.73
CA THR A 139 6.59 1.90 10.83
C THR A 139 5.55 1.49 11.86
N SER A 140 4.86 0.39 11.60
CA SER A 140 3.97 -0.20 12.61
C SER A 140 3.74 -1.69 12.42
N VAL A 141 3.60 -2.41 13.52
CA VAL A 141 3.21 -3.83 13.50
C VAL A 141 1.77 -3.92 13.03
N HIS A 142 1.55 -4.56 11.89
CA HIS A 142 0.23 -4.78 11.30
C HIS A 142 -0.33 -6.15 11.67
N LYS A 143 0.50 -7.20 11.60
CA LYS A 143 0.10 -8.55 12.00
C LYS A 143 1.10 -9.22 12.91
N ILE A 144 0.61 -10.17 13.71
CA ILE A 144 1.44 -11.07 14.50
C ILE A 144 0.96 -12.49 14.23
N ASN A 145 1.85 -13.35 13.73
CA ASN A 145 1.54 -14.71 13.31
C ASN A 145 0.29 -14.74 12.40
N SER A 146 0.33 -13.89 11.36
CA SER A 146 -0.72 -13.73 10.36
C SER A 146 -2.07 -13.21 10.88
N LYS A 147 -2.20 -12.88 12.17
CA LYS A 147 -3.41 -12.27 12.76
C LYS A 147 -3.30 -10.74 12.66
N PRO A 148 -4.20 -10.06 11.94
CA PRO A 148 -4.18 -8.60 11.83
C PRO A 148 -4.56 -7.93 13.16
N LEU A 149 -3.90 -6.81 13.43
CA LEU A 149 -4.16 -5.93 14.59
C LEU A 149 -5.11 -4.79 14.24
N TYR A 150 -5.14 -4.38 12.97
CA TYR A 150 -6.01 -3.35 12.42
C TYR A 150 -6.22 -3.57 10.93
N ASN A 151 -7.21 -2.89 10.37
CA ASN A 151 -7.36 -2.66 8.94
C ASN A 151 -7.05 -1.19 8.63
N TRP A 152 -7.01 -0.85 7.35
CA TRP A 152 -6.83 0.49 6.83
C TRP A 152 -8.10 1.04 6.23
N LYS A 153 -8.36 2.32 6.44
CA LYS A 153 -9.44 3.05 5.78
C LYS A 153 -8.92 4.40 5.32
N GLU A 154 -9.19 4.74 4.06
CA GLU A 154 -8.89 6.06 3.52
C GLU A 154 -10.02 7.03 3.85
N GLU A 155 -9.68 8.19 4.39
CA GLU A 155 -10.62 9.26 4.68
C GLU A 155 -10.00 10.59 4.26
N LYS A 156 -10.53 11.17 3.17
CA LYS A 156 -10.11 12.48 2.62
C LYS A 156 -8.61 12.54 2.29
N GLY A 157 -8.09 11.49 1.66
CA GLY A 157 -6.68 11.36 1.28
C GLY A 157 -5.75 10.93 2.42
N VAL A 158 -6.29 10.61 3.60
CA VAL A 158 -5.51 10.18 4.77
C VAL A 158 -5.87 8.75 5.15
N TRP A 159 -4.85 7.90 5.23
CA TRP A 159 -4.99 6.52 5.69
C TRP A 159 -5.04 6.44 7.21
N LYS A 160 -6.08 5.78 7.73
CA LYS A 160 -6.27 5.58 9.16
C LYS A 160 -6.37 4.09 9.49
N LYS A 161 -5.75 3.72 10.60
CA LYS A 161 -5.91 2.40 11.22
C LYS A 161 -7.31 2.32 11.83
N VAL A 162 -8.06 1.30 11.47
CA VAL A 162 -9.40 1.00 11.99
C VAL A 162 -9.42 -0.40 12.59
N ARG A 163 -10.35 -0.67 13.50
CA ARG A 163 -10.45 -1.99 14.14
C ARG A 163 -10.67 -3.08 13.07
N VAL A 164 -10.08 -4.24 13.30
CA VAL A 164 -10.45 -5.46 12.58
C VAL A 164 -11.91 -5.76 12.94
N SER A 165 -12.74 -5.94 11.91
CA SER A 165 -14.14 -6.33 12.03
C SER A 165 -14.29 -7.82 12.32
#